data_AF-A0A3L7JUS5-F1
#
_entry.id   AF-A0A3L7JUS5-F1
#
_cell.length_a   1.000
_cell.length_b   1.000
_cell.length_c   1.000
_cell.angle_alpha   90.00
_cell.angle_beta   90.00
_cell.angle_gamma   90.00
#
_symmetry.space_group_name_H-M   'P 1'
#
loop_
_entity.id
_entity.type
_entity.pdbx_description
1 polymer ?
#
loop_
_entity_poly.entity_id
_entity_poly.type
_entity_poly.pdbx_seq_one_letter_code
_entity_poly.pdbx_strand_id
1 'polypeptide(L)'
;MKKWGTIMIAVTIIGGMGIGFFLVNLFLPDLPVGTIYAGIGGSIAGIGIVMGIGKMRQRRKKNNVPEVDERTWMNIKNFYAISLYFVLIGSMLLVCILFTIGMKTIEVGALAIYLLLIFMLLAVGTTVVRRR
;
A
#
# COMPACT_ATOMS: atom_id res chain seq x y z
N MET A 1 18.60 -3.26 7.99
CA MET A 1 17.74 -2.08 7.83
C MET A 1 18.07 -1.12 8.97
N LYS A 2 18.67 0.03 8.68
CA LYS A 2 18.94 1.09 9.69
C LYS A 2 17.61 1.40 10.40
N LYS A 3 17.60 1.55 11.73
CA LYS A 3 16.39 1.77 12.58
C LYS A 3 15.36 2.76 11.97
N TRP A 4 15.85 3.75 11.24
CA TRP A 4 15.11 4.71 10.43
C TRP A 4 14.10 4.12 9.43
N GLY A 5 14.41 3.02 8.76
CA GLY A 5 13.50 2.41 7.78
C GLY A 5 12.23 1.87 8.44
N THR A 6 12.37 1.25 9.61
CA THR A 6 11.23 0.74 10.38
C THR A 6 10.37 1.87 10.95
N ILE A 7 11.01 2.97 11.37
CA ILE A 7 10.31 4.17 11.86
C ILE A 7 9.51 4.80 10.72
N MET A 8 10.09 4.96 9.53
CA MET A 8 9.37 5.51 8.38
C MET A 8 8.13 4.68 8.02
N ILE A 9 8.26 3.35 7.98
CA ILE A 9 7.13 2.45 7.70
C ILE A 9 6.02 2.63 8.74
N ALA A 10 6.38 2.67 10.03
CA ALA A 10 5.41 2.88 11.10
C ALA A 10 4.71 4.24 10.99
N VAL A 11 5.45 5.31 10.71
CA VAL A 11 4.90 6.65 10.52
C VAL A 11 3.97 6.71 9.30
N THR A 12 4.30 6.06 8.18
CA THR A 12 3.43 6.03 7.00
C THR A 12 2.12 5.29 7.28
N ILE A 13 2.18 4.14 7.97
CA ILE A 13 1.00 3.34 8.29
C ILE A 13 0.10 4.07 9.31
N ILE A 14 0.68 4.56 10.41
CA ILE A 14 -0.07 5.27 11.46
C ILE A 14 -0.60 6.61 10.94
N GLY A 15 0.21 7.36 10.18
CA GLY A 15 -0.20 8.63 9.57
C GLY A 15 -1.30 8.45 8.55
N GLY A 16 -1.21 7.45 7.68
CA GLY A 16 -2.28 7.11 6.74
C GLY A 16 -3.57 6.72 7.45
N MET A 17 -3.49 5.92 8.51
CA MET A 17 -4.65 5.56 9.34
C MET A 17 -5.27 6.79 10.00
N GLY A 18 -4.46 7.70 10.55
CA GLY A 18 -4.94 8.92 11.19
C GLY A 18 -5.68 9.85 10.22
N ILE A 19 -5.15 10.03 9.02
CA ILE A 19 -5.82 10.81 7.95
C ILE A 19 -7.13 10.13 7.55
N GLY A 20 -7.12 8.81 7.37
CA GLY A 20 -8.33 8.04 7.06
C GLY A 20 -9.41 8.20 8.15
N PHE A 21 -9.03 8.08 9.42
CA PHE A 21 -9.95 8.24 10.55
C PHE A 21 -10.51 9.67 10.64
N PHE A 22 -9.67 10.68 10.42
CA PHE A 22 -10.11 12.08 10.40
C PHE A 22 -11.16 12.32 9.30
N LEU A 23 -10.91 11.86 8.08
CA LEU A 23 -11.84 12.01 6.96
C LEU A 23 -13.15 11.27 7.23
N VAL A 24 -13.09 10.06 7.78
CA VAL A 24 -14.27 9.28 8.12
C VAL A 24 -15.13 9.99 9.17
N ASN A 25 -14.55 10.53 10.25
CA ASN A 25 -15.32 11.30 11.24
C ASN A 25 -15.93 12.57 10.65
N LEU A 26 -15.29 13.17 9.64
CA LEU A 26 -15.81 14.37 8.98
C LEU A 26 -17.03 14.07 8.10
N PHE A 27 -17.04 12.94 7.39
CA PHE A 27 -18.06 12.62 6.38
C PHE A 27 -19.11 11.59 6.85
N LEU A 28 -18.79 10.77 7.87
CA LEU A 28 -19.59 9.66 8.35
C LEU A 28 -19.50 9.56 9.89
N PRO A 29 -20.25 10.40 10.64
CA PRO A 29 -20.16 10.45 12.10
C PRO A 29 -20.64 9.17 12.79
N ASP A 30 -21.54 8.39 12.17
CA ASP A 30 -22.15 7.19 12.76
C ASP A 30 -21.46 5.89 12.33
N LEU A 31 -20.12 5.83 12.39
CA LEU A 31 -19.43 4.60 12.06
C LEU A 31 -19.56 3.54 13.16
N PRO A 32 -19.87 2.27 12.81
CA PRO A 32 -19.81 1.18 13.75
C PRO A 32 -18.41 1.09 14.39
N VAL A 33 -18.36 0.94 15.70
CA VAL A 33 -17.09 0.84 16.44
C VAL A 33 -16.24 -0.35 15.95
N GLY A 34 -16.89 -1.42 15.47
CA GLY A 34 -16.24 -2.58 14.87
C GLY A 34 -15.35 -2.25 13.67
N THR A 35 -15.75 -1.29 12.83
CA THR A 35 -14.95 -0.83 11.67
C THR A 35 -13.68 -0.10 12.11
N ILE A 36 -13.74 0.65 13.21
CA ILE A 36 -12.59 1.34 13.79
C ILE A 36 -11.59 0.31 14.33
N TYR A 37 -12.08 -0.67 15.09
CA TYR A 37 -11.23 -1.76 15.59
C TYR A 37 -10.62 -2.60 14.46
N ALA A 38 -11.36 -2.84 13.38
CA ALA A 38 -10.84 -3.53 12.20
C ALA A 38 -9.70 -2.74 11.53
N GLY A 39 -9.83 -1.42 11.41
CA GLY A 39 -8.77 -0.55 10.86
C GLY A 39 -7.50 -0.53 11.71
N ILE A 40 -7.66 -0.43 13.03
CA ILE A 40 -6.54 -0.49 13.99
C ILE A 40 -5.88 -1.87 13.96
N GLY A 41 -6.69 -2.94 14.04
CA GLY A 41 -6.22 -4.31 14.01
C GLY A 41 -5.47 -4.65 12.71
N GLY A 42 -5.99 -4.22 11.57
CA GLY A 42 -5.34 -4.37 10.27
C GLY A 42 -4.00 -3.65 10.19
N SER A 43 -3.91 -2.44 10.76
CA SER A 43 -2.67 -1.66 10.78
C SER A 43 -1.59 -2.31 11.64
N ILE A 44 -1.96 -2.79 12.85
CA ILE A 44 -1.05 -3.52 13.74
C ILE A 44 -0.58 -4.82 13.08
N ALA A 45 -1.50 -5.58 12.48
CA ALA A 45 -1.18 -6.80 11.75
C ALA A 45 -0.22 -6.53 10.58
N GLY A 46 -0.46 -5.46 9.80
CA GLY A 46 0.40 -5.05 8.70
C GLY A 46 1.83 -4.74 9.13
N ILE A 47 1.99 -3.95 10.21
CA ILE A 47 3.32 -3.67 10.80
C ILE A 47 3.99 -4.97 11.25
N GLY A 48 3.25 -5.83 11.95
CA GLY A 48 3.75 -7.12 12.44
C GLY A 48 4.26 -8.03 11.32
N ILE A 49 3.51 -8.13 10.21
CA ILE A 49 3.90 -8.92 9.04
C ILE A 49 5.19 -8.37 8.42
N VAL A 50 5.27 -7.05 8.18
CA VAL A 50 6.44 -6.43 7.54
C VAL A 50 7.69 -6.60 8.41
N MET A 51 7.56 -6.37 9.73
CA MET A 51 8.66 -6.59 10.67
C MET A 51 9.06 -8.06 10.76
N GLY A 52 8.09 -8.97 10.78
CA GLY A 52 8.30 -10.41 10.83
C GLY A 52 9.07 -10.92 9.62
N ILE A 53 8.64 -10.55 8.41
CA ILE A 53 9.33 -10.87 7.16
C ILE A 53 10.75 -10.27 7.17
N GLY A 54 10.90 -9.01 7.58
CA GLY A 54 12.20 -8.35 7.67
C GLY A 54 13.17 -9.07 8.61
N LYS A 55 12.70 -9.48 9.80
CA LYS A 55 13.49 -10.19 10.80
C LYS A 55 13.84 -11.62 10.35
N MET A 56 12.88 -12.33 9.75
CA MET A 56 13.11 -13.65 9.17
C MET A 56 14.18 -13.58 8.07
N ARG A 57 14.11 -12.55 7.22
CA ARG A 57 15.07 -12.33 6.14
C ARG A 57 16.47 -12.01 6.67
N GLN A 58 16.57 -11.17 7.70
CA GLN A 58 17.85 -10.90 8.37
C GLN A 58 18.45 -12.16 8.98
N ARG A 59 17.65 -13.02 9.62
CA ARG A 59 18.12 -14.29 10.20
C ARG A 59 18.63 -15.27 9.15
N ARG A 60 18.12 -15.21 7.91
CA ARG A 60 18.56 -16.07 6.79
C ARG A 60 19.79 -15.53 6.05
N LYS A 61 20.26 -14.32 6.32
CA LYS A 61 21.48 -13.80 5.69
C LYS A 61 22.71 -14.42 6.33
N LYS A 62 23.46 -15.20 5.53
CA LYS A 62 24.72 -15.81 5.94
C LYS A 62 25.92 -14.86 5.79
N ASN A 63 25.85 -13.90 4.86
CA ASN A 63 26.95 -12.96 4.55
C ASN A 63 26.47 -11.49 4.57
N ASN A 64 27.39 -10.56 4.85
CA ASN A 64 27.14 -9.12 4.96
C ASN A 64 27.11 -8.38 3.60
N VAL A 65 26.71 -9.09 2.53
CA VAL A 65 26.59 -8.51 1.18
C VAL A 65 25.28 -7.71 1.07
N PRO A 66 25.30 -6.55 0.37
CA PRO A 66 24.08 -5.84 0.05
C PRO A 66 23.12 -6.74 -0.73
N GLU A 67 21.83 -6.56 -0.48
CA GLU A 67 20.78 -7.47 -0.98
C GLU A 67 20.25 -7.09 -2.37
N VAL A 68 20.60 -5.88 -2.80
CA VAL A 68 20.11 -5.23 -4.01
C VAL A 68 21.23 -4.30 -4.47
N ASP A 69 21.65 -4.45 -5.72
CA ASP A 69 22.58 -3.51 -6.35
C ASP A 69 21.90 -2.18 -6.66
N GLU A 70 22.69 -1.12 -6.85
CA GLU A 70 22.19 0.22 -7.16
C GLU A 70 21.29 0.23 -8.42
N ARG A 71 21.61 -0.61 -9.41
CA ARG A 71 20.82 -0.80 -10.63
C ARG A 71 19.44 -1.35 -10.35
N THR A 72 19.35 -2.44 -9.57
CA THR A 72 18.07 -3.04 -9.20
C THR A 72 17.25 -2.07 -8.34
N TRP A 73 17.90 -1.27 -7.48
CA TRP A 73 17.21 -0.23 -6.71
C TRP A 73 16.61 0.87 -7.59
N MET A 74 17.35 1.32 -8.61
CA MET A 74 16.86 2.29 -9.59
C MET A 74 15.68 1.73 -10.40
N ASN A 75 15.77 0.47 -10.84
CA ASN A 75 14.69 -0.20 -11.58
C ASN A 75 13.41 -0.30 -10.75
N ILE A 76 13.52 -0.67 -9.47
CA ILE A 76 12.36 -0.72 -8.56
C ILE A 76 11.75 0.67 -8.37
N LYS A 77 12.56 1.71 -8.19
CA LYS A 77 12.07 3.09 -8.11
C LYS A 77 11.32 3.53 -9.36
N ASN A 78 11.91 3.30 -10.54
CA ASN A 78 11.31 3.66 -11.81
C ASN A 78 10.01 2.89 -12.04
N PHE A 79 9.97 1.61 -11.70
CA PHE A 79 8.75 0.81 -11.76
C PHE A 79 7.62 1.40 -10.90
N TYR A 80 7.90 1.72 -9.63
CA TYR A 80 6.88 2.32 -8.76
C TYR A 80 6.46 3.71 -9.23
N ALA A 81 7.37 4.53 -9.76
CA ALA A 81 7.03 5.85 -10.29
C ALA A 81 6.09 5.73 -11.51
N ILE A 82 6.43 4.89 -12.48
CA ILE A 82 5.60 4.66 -13.67
C ILE A 82 4.25 4.06 -13.27
N SER A 83 4.27 3.05 -12.39
CA SER A 83 3.04 2.39 -11.92
C SER A 83 2.13 3.37 -11.19
N LEU A 84 2.68 4.30 -10.41
CA LEU A 84 1.91 5.35 -9.73
C LEU A 84 1.22 6.26 -10.73
N TYR A 85 1.90 6.73 -11.76
CA TYR A 85 1.27 7.55 -12.81
C TYR A 85 0.21 6.77 -13.58
N PHE A 86 0.47 5.50 -13.90
CA PHE A 86 -0.49 4.64 -14.56
C PHE A 86 -1.76 4.45 -13.73
N VAL A 87 -1.61 4.16 -12.42
CA VAL A 87 -2.76 4.01 -11.51
C VAL A 87 -3.51 5.32 -11.33
N LEU A 88 -2.83 6.46 -11.18
CA LEU A 88 -3.48 7.76 -11.05
C LEU A 88 -4.29 8.12 -12.28
N ILE A 89 -3.65 8.11 -13.45
CA ILE A 89 -4.30 8.47 -14.72
C ILE A 89 -5.39 7.45 -15.07
N GLY A 90 -5.10 6.16 -14.92
CA GLY A 90 -6.05 5.08 -15.19
C GLY A 90 -7.28 5.13 -14.27
N SER A 91 -7.08 5.37 -12.96
CA SER A 91 -8.19 5.50 -12.01
C SER A 91 -9.03 6.74 -12.31
N MET A 92 -8.39 7.87 -12.63
CA MET A 92 -9.09 9.10 -12.98
C MET A 92 -9.94 8.92 -14.24
N LEU A 93 -9.37 8.31 -15.28
CA LEU A 93 -10.08 8.03 -16.53
C LEU A 93 -11.26 7.08 -16.30
N LEU A 94 -11.08 6.04 -15.48
CA LEU A 94 -12.15 5.12 -15.10
C LEU A 94 -13.30 5.84 -14.38
N VAL A 95 -12.98 6.74 -13.44
CA VAL A 95 -14.00 7.56 -12.76
C VAL A 95 -14.72 8.48 -13.74
N CYS A 96 -14.02 9.11 -14.69
CA CYS A 96 -14.66 9.92 -15.72
C CYS A 96 -15.62 9.10 -16.57
N ILE A 97 -15.25 7.88 -16.98
CA ILE A 97 -16.14 6.99 -17.74
C ILE A 97 -17.39 6.66 -16.92
N LEU A 98 -17.23 6.23 -15.66
CA LEU A 98 -18.36 5.93 -14.77
C LEU A 98 -19.29 7.14 -14.62
N PHE A 99 -18.72 8.34 -14.48
CA PHE A 99 -19.48 9.58 -14.42
C PHE A 99 -20.27 9.85 -15.71
N THR A 100 -19.68 9.65 -16.89
CA THR A 100 -20.38 9.82 -18.17
C THR A 100 -21.52 8.82 -18.38
N ILE A 101 -21.41 7.61 -17.80
CA ILE A 101 -22.45 6.58 -17.83
C ILE A 101 -23.61 6.93 -16.85
N GLY A 102 -23.44 7.97 -16.02
CA GLY A 102 -24.45 8.42 -15.06
C GLY A 102 -24.39 7.71 -13.71
N MET A 103 -23.30 6.98 -13.42
CA MET A 103 -23.08 6.37 -12.10
C MET A 103 -22.85 7.47 -11.07
N LYS A 104 -23.78 7.62 -10.12
CA LYS A 104 -23.71 8.64 -9.05
C LYS A 104 -22.99 8.15 -7.81
N THR A 105 -23.02 6.85 -7.56
CA THR A 105 -22.43 6.21 -6.38
C THR A 105 -21.62 5.00 -6.80
N ILE A 106 -20.58 4.72 -6.01
CA ILE A 106 -19.73 3.54 -6.19
C ILE A 106 -19.82 2.73 -4.91
N GLU A 107 -20.11 1.44 -5.04
CA GLU A 107 -20.11 0.54 -3.90
C GLU A 107 -18.71 0.41 -3.31
N VAL A 108 -18.61 0.56 -1.99
CA VAL A 108 -17.33 0.48 -1.25
C VAL A 108 -16.67 -0.90 -1.44
N GLY A 109 -17.47 -1.96 -1.55
CA GLY A 109 -16.97 -3.32 -1.81
C GLY A 109 -16.26 -3.44 -3.17
N ALA A 110 -16.83 -2.83 -4.22
CA ALA A 110 -16.20 -2.81 -5.54
C ALA A 110 -14.89 -2.02 -5.54
N LEU A 111 -14.85 -0.89 -4.81
CA LEU A 111 -13.62 -0.11 -4.63
C LEU A 111 -12.53 -0.91 -3.88
N ALA A 112 -12.91 -1.66 -2.85
CA ALA A 112 -12.00 -2.50 -2.09
C ALA A 112 -11.38 -3.61 -2.95
N ILE A 113 -12.17 -4.27 -3.80
CA ILE A 113 -11.69 -5.29 -4.74
C ILE A 113 -10.75 -4.67 -5.78
N TYR A 114 -11.12 -3.51 -6.33
CA TYR A 114 -10.27 -2.77 -7.27
C TYR A 114 -8.89 -2.45 -6.67
N LEU A 115 -8.86 -1.91 -5.45
CA LEU A 115 -7.61 -1.60 -4.74
C LEU A 115 -6.79 -2.87 -4.43
N LEU A 116 -7.45 -3.96 -4.03
CA LEU A 116 -6.79 -5.25 -3.78
C LEU A 116 -6.08 -5.76 -5.04
N LEU A 117 -6.75 -5.71 -6.20
CA LEU A 117 -6.17 -6.12 -7.47
C LEU A 117 -4.96 -5.27 -7.85
N ILE A 118 -5.03 -3.94 -7.65
CA ILE A 118 -3.88 -3.05 -7.85
C ILE A 118 -2.72 -3.44 -6.93
N PHE A 119 -2.98 -3.68 -5.64
CA PHE A 119 -1.93 -4.07 -4.71
C PHE A 119 -1.28 -5.41 -5.10
N MET A 120 -2.07 -6.39 -5.56
CA MET A 120 -1.52 -7.65 -6.06
C MET A 120 -0.66 -7.44 -7.32
N LEU A 121 -1.12 -6.64 -8.28
CA LEU A 121 -0.35 -6.29 -9.47
C LEU A 121 0.98 -5.62 -9.12
N LEU A 122 0.97 -4.67 -8.19
CA LEU A 122 2.19 -4.00 -7.72
C LEU A 122 3.13 -4.98 -7.01
N ALA A 123 2.61 -5.85 -6.14
CA ALA A 123 3.41 -6.84 -5.44
C ALA A 123 4.10 -7.80 -6.41
N VAL A 124 3.36 -8.33 -7.39
CA VAL A 124 3.89 -9.22 -8.43
C VAL A 124 4.90 -8.46 -9.31
N GLY A 125 4.54 -7.27 -9.80
CA GLY A 125 5.41 -6.46 -10.65
C GLY A 125 6.76 -6.14 -9.99
N THR A 126 6.76 -5.83 -8.70
CA THR A 126 8.00 -5.60 -7.94
C THR A 126 8.88 -6.85 -7.87
N THR A 127 8.30 -8.05 -7.76
CA THR A 127 9.09 -9.29 -7.79
C THR A 127 9.71 -9.56 -9.17
N VAL A 128 9.03 -9.18 -10.24
CA VAL A 128 9.53 -9.31 -11.62
C VAL A 128 10.69 -8.35 -11.87
N VAL A 129 10.52 -7.07 -11.51
CA VAL A 129 11.54 -6.03 -11.69
C VAL A 129 12.78 -6.32 -10.85
N ARG A 130 12.61 -6.86 -9.64
CA ARG A 130 13.72 -7.22 -8.76
C ARG A 130 14.61 -8.34 -9.31
N ARG A 131 14.08 -9.22 -10.17
CA ARG A 131 14.85 -10.31 -10.78
C ARG A 131 15.71 -9.86 -11.97
N ARG A 132 15.49 -8.65 -12.49
CA ARG A 132 16.27 -8.04 -13.57
C ARG A 132 17.26 -7.02 -13.04
#